data_AF-A0AAJ0LU21-F1
#
_entry.id   AF-A0AAJ0LU21-F1
#
_cell.length_a   1.000
_cell.length_b   1.000
_cell.length_c   1.000
_cell.angle_alpha   90.00
_cell.angle_beta   90.00
_cell.angle_gamma   90.00
#
_symmetry.space_group_name_H-M   'P 1'
#
loop_
_entity.id
_entity.type
_entity.pdbx_description
1 polymer ?
#
loop_
_entity_poly.entity_id
_entity_poly.type
_entity_poly.pdbx_seq_one_letter_code
_entity_poly.pdbx_strand_id
1 'polypeptide(L)'
;MSENTKIEWCDHTFNPWEGCARVSPGCDHCYAESRNSRFAGGTAVNWGPGAPRRRTSAANWRKPLQWNRDGTFYAIHGRRQRVFCASLADVFDNAVDPAWRADLFRLIADTPNLDWLLLTKRIGNVMSMVSEAAQYQFDLDCIERPRLHDNVSIGATIVNREEMLRDAEKLLAVPARMRFWSVEPMLADLGEIPTELMPDWVICGGESGPNARPMHPDWARNLRDQCAAAGVPFLFKQWGEWAPGENCGGRPTRTERVADWFSDERSFSTMTPSEHDGLSYDDEPTVYRIGKRAAGRHLDGRTHDEFPEHR
;
A
#
# COMPACT_ATOMS: atom_id res chain seq x y z
N MET A 1 -16.91 -8.44 2.54
CA MET A 1 -16.22 -7.14 2.31
C MET A 1 -17.16 -6.09 2.86
N SER A 2 -16.75 -5.33 3.87
CA SER A 2 -17.56 -4.28 4.49
C SER A 2 -17.96 -3.23 3.45
N GLU A 3 -19.05 -2.51 3.71
CA GLU A 3 -19.59 -1.46 2.85
C GLU A 3 -18.59 -0.32 2.63
N ASN A 4 -17.78 -0.01 3.65
CA ASN A 4 -16.63 0.90 3.60
C ASN A 4 -15.33 0.17 3.96
N THR A 5 -14.20 0.56 3.38
CA THR A 5 -12.89 -0.03 3.70
C THR A 5 -12.34 0.49 5.04
N LYS A 6 -11.46 -0.30 5.68
CA LYS A 6 -10.70 0.12 6.87
C LYS A 6 -9.32 0.67 6.52
N ILE A 7 -9.07 0.90 5.23
CA ILE A 7 -7.83 1.48 4.73
C ILE A 7 -8.03 2.99 4.74
N GLU A 8 -7.25 3.67 5.57
CA GLU A 8 -7.43 5.08 5.92
C GLU A 8 -7.45 6.04 4.74
N TRP A 9 -6.81 5.64 3.63
CA TRP A 9 -6.55 6.49 2.49
C TRP A 9 -7.49 6.25 1.30
N CYS A 10 -8.45 5.34 1.41
CA CYS A 10 -9.49 5.12 0.39
C CYS A 10 -10.88 4.91 1.01
N ASP A 11 -11.93 5.12 0.23
CA ASP A 11 -13.31 4.93 0.70
C ASP A 11 -13.77 3.49 0.44
N HIS A 12 -13.34 2.93 -0.70
CA HIS A 12 -13.68 1.59 -1.16
C HIS A 12 -12.45 0.76 -1.51
N THR A 13 -12.63 -0.56 -1.48
CA THR A 13 -11.66 -1.51 -2.00
C THR A 13 -12.31 -2.44 -3.00
N PHE A 14 -11.74 -2.50 -4.21
CA PHE A 14 -12.17 -3.36 -5.28
C PHE A 14 -11.07 -4.37 -5.62
N ASN A 15 -11.46 -5.62 -5.85
CA ASN A 15 -10.55 -6.66 -6.32
C ASN A 15 -11.18 -7.31 -7.55
N PRO A 16 -10.60 -7.17 -8.75
CA PRO A 16 -11.15 -7.80 -9.96
C PRO A 16 -10.93 -9.32 -9.94
N TRP A 17 -9.82 -9.75 -9.34
CA TRP A 17 -9.46 -11.15 -9.06
C TRP A 17 -8.68 -11.24 -7.74
N GLU A 18 -8.38 -12.47 -7.33
CA GLU A 18 -7.49 -12.79 -6.21
C GLU A 18 -6.29 -13.60 -6.69
N GLY A 19 -5.13 -13.29 -6.15
CA GLY A 19 -3.87 -13.96 -6.46
C GLY A 19 -2.85 -13.06 -7.17
N CYS A 20 -1.57 -13.30 -6.89
CA CYS A 20 -0.44 -12.76 -7.64
C CYS A 20 0.81 -13.63 -7.41
N ALA A 21 1.86 -13.41 -8.20
CA ALA A 21 3.18 -14.01 -7.94
C ALA A 21 3.99 -13.15 -6.94
N ARG A 22 4.86 -13.79 -6.16
CA ARG A 22 5.80 -13.07 -5.28
C ARG A 22 6.95 -12.50 -6.11
N VAL A 23 7.29 -11.22 -5.91
CA VAL A 23 8.34 -10.50 -6.67
C VAL A 23 9.16 -9.52 -5.83
N SER A 24 8.91 -9.46 -4.52
CA SER A 24 9.44 -8.43 -3.62
C SER A 24 9.60 -9.00 -2.21
N PRO A 25 10.56 -8.51 -1.40
CA PRO A 25 10.62 -8.82 0.04
C PRO A 25 9.35 -8.43 0.80
N GLY A 26 8.56 -7.49 0.28
CA GLY A 26 7.23 -7.17 0.82
C GLY A 26 6.20 -8.30 0.68
N CYS A 27 6.51 -9.36 -0.08
CA CYS A 27 5.64 -10.51 -0.26
C CYS A 27 5.83 -11.61 0.79
N ASP A 28 6.93 -11.60 1.56
CA ASP A 28 7.30 -12.70 2.46
C ASP A 28 6.23 -13.00 3.52
N HIS A 29 5.55 -11.96 4.01
CA HIS A 29 4.47 -12.06 5.01
C HIS A 29 3.14 -11.53 4.47
N CYS A 30 2.85 -11.78 3.19
CA CYS A 30 1.68 -11.24 2.51
C CYS A 30 0.36 -11.67 3.18
N TYR A 31 -0.36 -10.70 3.76
CA TYR A 31 -1.65 -10.97 4.42
C TYR A 31 -2.70 -11.57 3.46
N ALA A 32 -2.66 -11.19 2.17
CA ALA A 32 -3.61 -11.67 1.18
C ALA A 32 -3.35 -13.15 0.83
N GLU A 33 -2.09 -13.58 0.84
CA GLU A 33 -1.70 -14.99 0.72
C GLU A 33 -2.17 -15.81 1.93
N SER A 34 -1.89 -15.33 3.15
CA SER A 34 -2.36 -15.99 4.39
C SER A 34 -3.89 -16.08 4.41
N ARG A 35 -4.58 -15.04 3.94
CA ARG A 35 -6.03 -15.04 3.78
C ARG A 35 -6.50 -16.08 2.76
N ASN A 36 -5.84 -16.19 1.62
CA ASN A 36 -6.16 -17.20 0.61
C ASN A 36 -6.01 -18.61 1.19
N SER A 37 -4.90 -18.92 1.86
CA SER A 37 -4.68 -20.17 2.58
C SER A 37 -5.79 -20.48 3.58
N ARG A 38 -6.14 -19.51 4.44
CA ARG A 38 -7.21 -19.68 5.44
C ARG A 38 -8.56 -20.06 4.83
N PHE A 39 -8.92 -19.45 3.69
CA PHE A 39 -10.22 -19.69 3.04
C PHE A 39 -10.21 -20.82 2.00
N ALA A 40 -9.04 -21.39 1.70
CA ALA A 40 -8.86 -22.48 0.74
C ALA A 40 -8.30 -23.75 1.40
N GLY A 41 -8.69 -24.03 2.66
CA GLY A 41 -8.38 -25.29 3.34
C GLY A 41 -6.93 -25.44 3.79
N GLY A 42 -6.22 -24.34 4.02
CA GLY A 42 -4.83 -24.33 4.50
C GLY A 42 -3.79 -24.08 3.41
N THR A 43 -4.17 -24.08 2.13
CA THR A 43 -3.23 -23.88 1.01
C THR A 43 -3.55 -22.60 0.25
N ALA A 44 -2.54 -21.78 -0.03
CA ALA A 44 -2.71 -20.55 -0.81
C ALA A 44 -2.80 -20.86 -2.33
N VAL A 45 -3.86 -21.55 -2.75
CA VAL A 45 -4.04 -22.09 -4.11
C VAL A 45 -3.96 -21.06 -5.23
N ASN A 46 -4.18 -19.77 -4.94
CA ASN A 46 -4.13 -18.71 -5.94
C ASN A 46 -2.84 -17.87 -5.90
N TRP A 47 -1.88 -18.20 -5.04
CA TRP A 47 -0.67 -17.41 -4.84
C TRP A 47 0.59 -18.10 -5.36
N GLY A 48 1.51 -17.27 -5.88
CA GLY A 48 2.82 -17.72 -6.33
C GLY A 48 2.93 -17.91 -7.85
N PRO A 49 4.14 -18.27 -8.32
CA PRO A 49 4.42 -18.52 -9.73
C PRO A 49 3.57 -19.68 -10.27
N GLY A 50 2.94 -19.48 -11.43
CA GLY A 50 2.11 -20.50 -12.09
C GLY A 50 0.77 -20.83 -11.41
N ALA A 51 0.51 -20.32 -10.20
CA ALA A 51 -0.75 -20.55 -9.52
C ALA A 51 -1.93 -19.85 -10.25
N PRO A 52 -3.10 -20.50 -10.37
CA PRO A 52 -4.24 -19.92 -11.06
C PRO A 52 -4.78 -18.70 -10.30
N ARG A 53 -5.15 -17.64 -11.02
CA ARG A 53 -5.84 -16.48 -10.43
C ARG A 53 -7.34 -16.73 -10.38
N ARG A 54 -8.00 -16.23 -9.34
CA ARG A 54 -9.45 -16.42 -9.15
C ARG A 54 -10.20 -15.14 -9.46
N ARG A 55 -10.93 -15.10 -10.57
CA ARG A 55 -11.80 -13.96 -10.89
C ARG A 55 -12.88 -13.79 -9.82
N THR A 56 -13.17 -12.55 -9.42
CA THR A 56 -14.26 -12.28 -8.48
C THR A 56 -15.62 -12.32 -9.16
N SER A 57 -16.69 -12.46 -8.36
CA SER A 57 -18.06 -12.64 -8.86
C SER A 57 -18.60 -11.41 -9.61
N ALA A 58 -19.55 -11.64 -10.53
CA ALA A 58 -20.23 -10.55 -11.24
C ALA A 58 -20.89 -9.53 -10.28
N ALA A 59 -21.37 -9.97 -9.11
CA ALA A 59 -21.89 -9.07 -8.08
C ALA A 59 -20.81 -8.10 -7.55
N ASN A 60 -19.56 -8.55 -7.41
CA ASN A 60 -18.44 -7.70 -7.03
C ASN A 60 -18.13 -6.66 -8.13
N TRP A 61 -18.10 -7.08 -9.39
CA TRP A 61 -17.87 -6.21 -10.55
C TRP A 61 -18.94 -5.12 -10.75
N ARG A 62 -20.15 -5.31 -10.22
CA ARG A 62 -21.21 -4.28 -10.25
C ARG A 62 -21.06 -3.18 -9.19
N LYS A 63 -20.19 -3.35 -8.18
CA LYS A 63 -20.06 -2.37 -7.09
C LYS A 63 -19.52 -1.01 -7.55
N PRO A 64 -18.45 -0.92 -8.37
CA PRO A 64 -17.97 0.38 -8.83
C PRO A 64 -19.02 1.14 -9.64
N LEU A 65 -19.84 0.45 -10.43
CA LEU A 65 -20.97 1.07 -11.14
C LEU A 65 -22.05 1.62 -10.19
N GLN A 66 -22.21 1.05 -9.00
CA GLN A 66 -23.12 1.57 -7.98
C GLN A 66 -22.52 2.80 -7.32
N TRP A 67 -21.26 2.73 -6.87
CA TRP A 67 -20.55 3.85 -6.26
C TRP A 67 -20.47 5.05 -7.21
N ASN A 68 -20.18 4.81 -8.50
CA ASN A 68 -20.09 5.86 -9.51
C ASN A 68 -21.40 6.62 -9.74
N ARG A 69 -22.54 5.97 -9.52
CA ARG A 69 -23.87 6.59 -9.62
C ARG A 69 -24.29 7.31 -8.34
N ASP A 70 -23.59 7.07 -7.23
CA ASP A 70 -23.88 7.72 -5.97
C ASP A 70 -23.27 9.13 -5.92
N GLY A 71 -24.09 10.12 -6.25
CA GLY A 71 -23.74 11.54 -6.16
C GLY A 71 -23.74 12.12 -4.74
N THR A 72 -24.26 11.37 -3.74
CA THR A 72 -24.38 11.89 -2.37
C THR A 72 -23.02 12.10 -1.72
N PHE A 73 -22.06 11.23 -2.01
CA PHE A 73 -20.71 11.33 -1.48
C PHE A 73 -20.04 12.65 -1.88
N TYR A 74 -20.11 13.02 -3.16
CA TYR A 74 -19.53 14.26 -3.65
C TYR A 74 -20.22 15.47 -3.00
N ALA A 75 -21.54 15.44 -2.84
CA ALA A 75 -22.28 16.52 -2.18
C ALA A 75 -21.89 16.72 -0.71
N ILE A 76 -21.53 15.64 0.01
CA ILE A 76 -21.14 15.69 1.43
C ILE A 76 -19.66 16.07 1.59
N HIS A 77 -18.78 15.52 0.75
CA HIS A 77 -17.33 15.57 0.97
C HIS A 77 -16.59 16.53 0.01
N GLY A 78 -17.24 17.03 -1.03
CA GLY A 78 -16.62 17.92 -2.04
C GLY A 78 -15.56 17.24 -2.92
N ARG A 79 -15.47 15.90 -2.90
CA ARG A 79 -14.50 15.10 -3.67
C ARG A 79 -15.10 13.80 -4.18
N ARG A 80 -14.48 13.19 -5.20
CA ARG A 80 -14.84 11.85 -5.68
C ARG A 80 -14.48 10.77 -4.64
N GLN A 81 -15.17 9.64 -4.73
CA GLN A 81 -14.89 8.45 -3.92
C GLN A 81 -13.61 7.77 -4.42
N ARG A 82 -12.70 7.42 -3.52
CA ARG A 82 -11.43 6.76 -3.83
C ARG A 82 -11.58 5.24 -3.72
N VAL A 83 -11.19 4.53 -4.77
CA VAL A 83 -11.26 3.07 -4.87
C VAL A 83 -9.86 2.49 -4.96
N PHE A 84 -9.43 1.79 -3.92
CA PHE A 84 -8.19 1.04 -3.97
C PHE A 84 -8.35 -0.27 -4.76
N CYS A 85 -7.51 -0.48 -5.77
CA CYS A 85 -7.51 -1.67 -6.62
C CYS A 85 -6.05 -2.14 -6.89
N ALA A 86 -5.58 -3.28 -6.37
CA ALA A 86 -6.30 -4.30 -5.62
C ALA A 86 -5.58 -4.65 -4.32
N SER A 87 -6.37 -4.90 -3.29
CA SER A 87 -5.89 -5.35 -1.98
C SER A 87 -5.47 -6.83 -1.96
N LEU A 88 -6.00 -7.65 -2.87
CA LEU A 88 -5.86 -9.12 -2.92
C LEU A 88 -5.25 -9.60 -4.24
N ALA A 89 -4.69 -8.70 -5.02
CA ALA A 89 -4.05 -9.01 -6.29
C ALA A 89 -3.05 -7.92 -6.63
N ASP A 90 -2.21 -8.20 -7.61
CA ASP A 90 -1.48 -7.18 -8.36
C ASP A 90 -2.12 -7.13 -9.75
N VAL A 91 -2.68 -5.98 -10.14
CA VAL A 91 -3.42 -5.88 -11.42
C VAL A 91 -2.51 -5.99 -12.65
N PHE A 92 -1.20 -5.85 -12.43
CA PHE A 92 -0.16 -5.99 -13.43
C PHE A 92 0.64 -7.31 -13.27
N ASP A 93 0.05 -8.32 -12.62
CA ASP A 93 0.59 -9.69 -12.57
C ASP A 93 0.55 -10.37 -13.95
N ASN A 94 1.64 -11.05 -14.32
CA ASN A 94 1.79 -11.71 -15.61
C ASN A 94 0.90 -12.94 -15.80
N ALA A 95 0.43 -13.58 -14.71
CA ALA A 95 -0.35 -14.81 -14.79
C ALA A 95 -1.87 -14.56 -14.92
N VAL A 96 -2.29 -13.29 -14.96
CA VAL A 96 -3.70 -12.93 -15.14
C VAL A 96 -4.04 -12.99 -16.63
N ASP A 97 -5.22 -13.55 -16.93
CA ASP A 97 -5.82 -13.49 -18.27
C ASP A 97 -5.94 -12.01 -18.73
N PRO A 98 -5.27 -11.61 -19.84
CA PRO A 98 -5.33 -10.24 -20.35
C PRO A 98 -6.74 -9.71 -20.56
N ALA A 99 -7.71 -10.57 -20.91
CA ALA A 99 -9.10 -10.17 -21.08
C ALA A 99 -9.72 -9.64 -19.78
N TRP A 100 -9.32 -10.18 -18.62
CA TRP A 100 -9.83 -9.71 -17.32
C TRP A 100 -9.26 -8.34 -16.98
N ARG A 101 -8.02 -8.08 -17.38
CA ARG A 101 -7.41 -6.75 -17.26
C ARG A 101 -8.10 -5.76 -18.18
N ALA A 102 -8.39 -6.13 -19.42
CA ALA A 102 -9.17 -5.30 -20.34
C ALA A 102 -10.57 -4.97 -19.78
N ASP A 103 -11.24 -5.93 -19.14
CA ASP A 103 -12.52 -5.68 -18.46
C ASP A 103 -12.37 -4.70 -17.27
N LEU A 104 -11.27 -4.77 -16.51
CA LEU A 104 -10.98 -3.83 -15.44
C LEU A 104 -10.80 -2.40 -15.99
N PHE A 105 -9.99 -2.22 -17.03
CA PHE A 105 -9.78 -0.90 -17.63
C PHE A 105 -11.08 -0.32 -18.21
N ARG A 106 -11.93 -1.15 -18.81
CA ARG A 106 -13.27 -0.72 -19.26
C ARG A 106 -14.12 -0.24 -18.09
N LEU A 107 -14.13 -0.99 -16.98
CA LEU A 107 -14.87 -0.60 -15.77
C LEU A 107 -14.35 0.74 -15.20
N ILE A 108 -13.04 0.97 -15.22
CA ILE A 108 -12.43 2.23 -14.80
C ILE A 108 -12.92 3.38 -15.68
N ALA A 109 -12.92 3.19 -17.01
CA ALA A 109 -13.43 4.17 -17.97
C ALA A 109 -14.93 4.47 -17.75
N ASP A 110 -15.72 3.43 -17.49
CA ASP A 110 -17.17 3.54 -17.23
C ASP A 110 -17.51 4.13 -15.85
N THR A 111 -16.50 4.42 -15.02
CA THR A 111 -16.68 4.99 -13.68
C THR A 111 -15.94 6.32 -13.45
N PRO A 112 -16.22 7.36 -14.24
CA PRO A 112 -15.49 8.64 -14.20
C PRO A 112 -15.70 9.45 -12.91
N ASN A 113 -16.72 9.13 -12.09
CA ASN A 113 -16.99 9.78 -10.81
C ASN A 113 -16.22 9.13 -9.64
N LEU A 114 -15.35 8.16 -9.90
CA LEU A 114 -14.48 7.51 -8.91
C LEU A 114 -13.01 7.85 -9.16
N ASP A 115 -12.24 8.04 -8.11
CA ASP A 115 -10.78 8.10 -8.15
C ASP A 115 -10.20 6.69 -7.91
N TRP A 116 -9.62 6.07 -8.93
CA TRP A 116 -9.00 4.75 -8.82
C TRP A 116 -7.55 4.87 -8.36
N LEU A 117 -7.19 4.13 -7.30
CA LEU A 117 -5.83 4.01 -6.81
C LEU A 117 -5.30 2.63 -7.17
N LEU A 118 -4.50 2.55 -8.24
CA LEU A 118 -3.82 1.32 -8.64
C LEU A 118 -2.46 1.22 -7.97
N LEU A 119 -2.12 0.07 -7.39
CA LEU A 119 -0.83 -0.15 -6.74
C LEU A 119 -0.21 -1.45 -7.24
N THR A 120 1.09 -1.43 -7.53
CA THR A 120 1.81 -2.61 -8.02
C THR A 120 3.25 -2.67 -7.54
N LYS A 121 3.82 -3.87 -7.60
CA LYS A 121 5.27 -4.13 -7.44
C LYS A 121 5.97 -4.34 -8.78
N ARG A 122 5.26 -4.13 -9.90
CA ARG A 122 5.70 -4.43 -11.27
C ARG A 122 5.53 -3.22 -12.16
N ILE A 123 6.08 -2.08 -11.75
CA ILE A 123 5.90 -0.82 -12.48
C ILE A 123 6.33 -0.93 -13.95
N GLY A 124 7.37 -1.71 -14.24
CA GLY A 124 7.81 -1.98 -15.62
C GLY A 124 6.76 -2.65 -16.52
N ASN A 125 5.73 -3.30 -15.95
CA ASN A 125 4.66 -3.93 -16.73
C ASN A 125 3.53 -2.96 -17.11
N VAL A 126 3.44 -1.79 -16.47
CA VAL A 126 2.24 -0.95 -16.54
C VAL A 126 1.93 -0.56 -17.99
N MET A 127 2.89 0.01 -18.70
CA MET A 127 2.64 0.57 -20.04
C MET A 127 2.35 -0.50 -21.10
N SER A 128 3.05 -1.64 -21.05
CA SER A 128 2.80 -2.75 -21.97
C SER A 128 1.41 -3.37 -21.74
N MET A 129 1.01 -3.53 -20.47
CA MET A 129 -0.28 -4.11 -20.11
C MET A 129 -1.46 -3.14 -20.31
N VAL A 130 -1.22 -1.83 -20.25
CA VAL A 130 -2.21 -0.81 -20.66
C VAL A 130 -2.42 -0.86 -22.16
N SER A 131 -1.35 -0.92 -22.95
CA SER A 131 -1.43 -1.06 -24.41
C SER A 131 -2.13 -2.37 -24.81
N GLU A 132 -1.81 -3.49 -24.15
CA GLU A 132 -2.51 -4.77 -24.34
C GLU A 132 -4.00 -4.63 -24.03
N ALA A 133 -4.39 -4.03 -22.90
CA ALA A 133 -5.79 -3.81 -22.56
C ALA A 133 -6.53 -2.95 -23.60
N ALA A 134 -5.87 -1.92 -24.15
CA ALA A 134 -6.42 -1.07 -25.22
C ALA A 134 -6.66 -1.87 -26.52
N GLN A 135 -5.81 -2.84 -26.85
CA GLN A 135 -6.01 -3.74 -28.00
C GLN A 135 -7.30 -4.55 -27.88
N TYR A 136 -7.59 -5.10 -26.70
CA TYR A 136 -8.85 -5.81 -26.45
C TYR A 136 -10.09 -4.91 -26.55
N GLN A 137 -9.92 -3.60 -26.39
CA GLN A 137 -11.00 -2.61 -26.45
C GLN A 137 -11.10 -1.91 -27.81
N PHE A 138 -10.20 -2.19 -28.75
CA PHE A 138 -10.06 -1.47 -30.03
C PHE A 138 -9.89 0.04 -29.88
N ASP A 139 -9.24 0.50 -28.79
CA ASP A 139 -8.89 1.91 -28.56
C ASP A 139 -7.56 2.24 -29.26
N LEU A 140 -7.66 2.66 -30.53
CA LEU A 140 -6.49 2.96 -31.38
C LEU A 140 -5.60 4.07 -30.82
N ASP A 141 -6.20 5.09 -30.20
CA ASP A 141 -5.45 6.21 -29.63
C ASP A 141 -4.59 5.74 -28.45
N CYS A 142 -5.15 4.90 -27.58
CA CYS A 142 -4.42 4.33 -26.45
C CYS A 142 -3.46 3.21 -26.87
N ILE A 143 -3.67 2.56 -28.03
CA ILE A 143 -2.66 1.66 -28.61
C ILE A 143 -1.42 2.44 -29.04
N GLU A 144 -1.58 3.54 -29.77
CA GLU A 144 -0.46 4.35 -30.28
C GLU A 144 0.23 5.15 -29.18
N ARG A 145 -0.54 5.65 -28.21
CA ARG A 145 -0.05 6.48 -27.10
C ARG A 145 -0.66 5.99 -25.78
N PRO A 146 -0.15 4.87 -25.23
CA PRO A 146 -0.69 4.28 -24.01
C PRO A 146 -0.67 5.28 -22.86
N ARG A 147 -1.81 5.42 -22.17
CA ARG A 147 -1.98 6.27 -20.99
C ARG A 147 -3.00 5.67 -20.05
N LEU A 148 -2.89 6.00 -18.77
CA LEU A 148 -3.94 5.70 -17.81
C LEU A 148 -5.10 6.69 -17.96
N HIS A 149 -6.32 6.26 -17.62
CA HIS A 149 -7.49 7.16 -17.60
C HIS A 149 -7.29 8.29 -16.58
N ASP A 150 -7.89 9.44 -16.83
CA ASP A 150 -7.74 10.65 -15.99
C ASP A 150 -8.25 10.46 -14.55
N ASN A 151 -9.08 9.45 -14.32
CA ASN A 151 -9.57 9.06 -13.01
C ASN A 151 -8.70 7.99 -12.32
N VAL A 152 -7.48 7.73 -12.82
CA VAL A 152 -6.54 6.76 -12.27
C VAL A 152 -5.31 7.45 -11.70
N SER A 153 -4.98 7.08 -10.47
CA SER A 153 -3.68 7.29 -9.85
C SER A 153 -2.94 5.97 -9.81
N ILE A 154 -1.64 5.99 -10.12
CA ILE A 154 -0.80 4.80 -10.16
C ILE A 154 0.26 4.87 -9.07
N GLY A 155 0.51 3.76 -8.38
CA GLY A 155 1.51 3.70 -7.34
C GLY A 155 2.40 2.50 -7.42
N ALA A 156 3.59 2.67 -6.86
CA ALA A 156 4.58 1.62 -6.64
C ALA A 156 4.60 1.23 -5.17
N THR A 157 4.60 -0.07 -4.87
CA THR A 157 5.06 -0.50 -3.54
C THR A 157 6.57 -0.43 -3.50
N ILE A 158 7.11 0.29 -2.53
CA ILE A 158 8.56 0.41 -2.29
C ILE A 158 8.82 -0.11 -0.88
N VAL A 159 9.69 -1.10 -0.69
CA VAL A 159 9.98 -1.62 0.67
C VAL A 159 11.38 -1.28 1.18
N ASN A 160 12.26 -0.84 0.30
CA ASN A 160 13.66 -0.51 0.59
C ASN A 160 14.25 0.37 -0.54
N ARG A 161 15.48 0.86 -0.33
CA ARG A 161 16.21 1.68 -1.31
C ARG A 161 16.42 0.99 -2.66
N GLU A 162 16.65 -0.32 -2.68
CA GLU A 162 16.86 -1.08 -3.93
C GLU A 162 15.62 -1.03 -4.83
N GLU A 163 14.42 -1.28 -4.28
CA GLU A 163 13.16 -1.17 -5.02
C GLU A 163 12.85 0.28 -5.41
N MET A 164 13.17 1.26 -4.56
CA MET A 164 13.03 2.68 -4.88
C MET A 164 13.85 3.05 -6.12
N LEU A 165 15.15 2.76 -6.13
CA LEU A 165 16.03 3.04 -7.27
C LEU A 165 15.61 2.26 -8.52
N ARG A 166 15.07 1.04 -8.35
CA ARG A 166 14.56 0.23 -9.46
C ARG A 166 13.32 0.84 -10.12
N ASP A 167 12.39 1.40 -9.36
CA ASP A 167 11.03 1.68 -9.84
C ASP A 167 10.61 3.16 -9.83
N ALA A 168 11.32 4.05 -9.13
CA ALA A 168 10.99 5.48 -9.04
C ALA A 168 10.92 6.14 -10.43
N GLU A 169 11.98 6.04 -11.22
CA GLU A 169 12.03 6.61 -12.57
C GLU A 169 10.98 5.99 -13.49
N LYS A 170 10.75 4.68 -13.39
CA LYS A 170 9.74 3.98 -14.18
C LYS A 170 8.34 4.50 -13.84
N LEU A 171 8.06 4.75 -12.57
CA LEU A 171 6.78 5.28 -12.13
C LEU A 171 6.57 6.70 -12.68
N LEU A 172 7.59 7.56 -12.58
CA LEU A 172 7.57 8.91 -13.12
C LEU A 172 7.32 8.93 -14.64
N ALA A 173 7.87 7.96 -15.37
CA ALA A 173 7.65 7.82 -16.80
C ALA A 173 6.22 7.39 -17.20
N VAL A 174 5.41 6.82 -16.29
CA VAL A 174 4.02 6.43 -16.59
C VAL A 174 3.17 7.68 -16.80
N PRO A 175 2.48 7.88 -17.94
CA PRO A 175 1.55 8.98 -18.15
C PRO A 175 0.30 8.82 -17.26
N ALA A 176 0.31 9.46 -16.10
CA ALA A 176 -0.76 9.40 -15.11
C ALA A 176 -0.99 10.77 -14.47
N ARG A 177 -2.23 10.99 -14.01
CA ARG A 177 -2.62 12.21 -13.29
C ARG A 177 -1.91 12.36 -11.94
N MET A 178 -1.70 11.26 -11.24
CA MET A 178 -1.05 11.22 -9.93
C MET A 178 -0.27 9.92 -9.79
N ARG A 179 0.97 10.03 -9.29
CA ARG A 179 1.88 8.94 -9.00
C ARG A 179 2.17 8.90 -7.51
N PHE A 180 2.10 7.72 -6.89
CA PHE A 180 2.35 7.62 -5.45
C PHE A 180 3.27 6.47 -5.09
N TRP A 181 3.97 6.60 -3.96
CA TRP A 181 4.61 5.47 -3.32
C TRP A 181 3.76 4.96 -2.17
N SER A 182 3.62 3.64 -2.10
CA SER A 182 3.22 2.95 -0.90
C SER A 182 4.45 2.30 -0.31
N VAL A 183 5.05 2.97 0.67
CA VAL A 183 6.17 2.45 1.46
C VAL A 183 5.63 1.55 2.57
N GLU A 184 4.96 0.46 2.14
CA GLU A 184 4.19 -0.43 3.01
C GLU A 184 4.33 -1.91 2.61
N PRO A 185 4.99 -2.75 3.44
CA PRO A 185 5.72 -2.36 4.65
C PRO A 185 7.03 -1.64 4.30
N MET A 186 7.41 -0.64 5.10
CA MET A 186 8.77 -0.11 5.08
C MET A 186 9.72 -1.09 5.77
N LEU A 187 10.61 -1.73 5.01
CA LEU A 187 11.50 -2.79 5.50
C LEU A 187 12.95 -2.33 5.71
N ALA A 188 13.31 -1.18 5.16
CA ALA A 188 14.60 -0.52 5.35
C ALA A 188 14.46 0.99 5.14
N ASP A 189 15.46 1.74 5.58
CA ASP A 189 15.61 3.14 5.22
C ASP A 189 15.73 3.28 3.69
N LEU A 190 15.12 4.32 3.14
CA LEU A 190 15.31 4.71 1.74
C LEU A 190 16.60 5.54 1.57
N GLY A 191 17.13 6.09 2.66
CA GLY A 191 18.27 7.01 2.66
C GLY A 191 17.90 8.33 2.01
N GLU A 192 18.89 9.07 1.51
CA GLU A 192 18.65 10.31 0.77
C GLU A 192 17.95 10.01 -0.57
N ILE A 193 16.80 10.65 -0.78
CA ILE A 193 15.94 10.53 -1.95
C ILE A 193 16.15 11.78 -2.81
N PRO A 194 16.71 11.65 -4.02
CA PRO A 194 16.79 12.78 -4.95
C PRO A 194 15.40 13.35 -5.22
N THR A 195 15.26 14.68 -5.19
CA THR A 195 13.96 15.36 -5.33
C THR A 195 13.28 15.02 -6.66
N GLU A 196 14.04 14.81 -7.73
CA GLU A 196 13.57 14.39 -9.04
C GLU A 196 12.93 13.00 -9.06
N LEU A 197 13.19 12.16 -8.05
CA LEU A 197 12.58 10.84 -7.90
C LEU A 197 11.31 10.85 -7.05
N MET A 198 11.02 11.96 -6.37
CA MET A 198 9.87 12.04 -5.48
C MET A 198 8.54 11.93 -6.25
N PRO A 199 7.58 11.11 -5.77
CA PRO A 199 6.25 11.00 -6.37
C PRO A 199 5.36 12.19 -5.97
N ASP A 200 4.13 12.21 -6.49
CA ASP A 200 3.12 13.22 -6.12
C ASP A 200 2.53 12.98 -4.71
N TRP A 201 2.74 11.80 -4.12
CA TRP A 201 2.23 11.40 -2.81
C TRP A 201 3.01 10.23 -2.22
N VAL A 202 3.23 10.23 -0.90
CA VAL A 202 3.86 9.11 -0.19
C VAL A 202 2.97 8.62 0.93
N ILE A 203 2.73 7.31 0.96
CA ILE A 203 2.08 6.59 2.06
C ILE A 203 3.14 5.72 2.74
N CYS A 204 3.29 5.83 4.06
CA CYS A 204 4.23 5.04 4.86
C CYS A 204 3.50 4.21 5.92
N GLY A 205 3.99 2.99 6.16
CA GLY A 205 3.44 2.13 7.19
C GLY A 205 4.24 0.85 7.43
N GLY A 206 4.15 0.34 8.66
CA GLY A 206 4.82 -0.89 9.08
C GLY A 206 4.04 -2.17 8.77
N GLU A 207 4.73 -3.31 8.91
CA GLU A 207 4.18 -4.63 8.59
C GLU A 207 3.13 -5.07 9.63
N SER A 208 2.04 -5.68 9.15
CA SER A 208 0.98 -6.24 10.00
C SER A 208 0.95 -7.77 9.91
N GLY A 209 0.43 -8.44 10.93
CA GLY A 209 0.26 -9.90 10.95
C GLY A 209 1.25 -10.66 11.85
N PRO A 210 1.06 -11.98 12.02
CA PRO A 210 1.75 -12.76 13.06
C PRO A 210 3.28 -12.82 12.92
N ASN A 211 3.82 -12.55 11.74
CA ASN A 211 5.27 -12.56 11.46
C ASN A 211 5.80 -11.16 11.11
N ALA A 212 5.04 -10.10 11.42
CA ALA A 212 5.42 -8.73 11.08
C ALA A 212 6.85 -8.40 11.52
N ARG A 213 7.61 -7.81 10.59
CA ARG A 213 8.93 -7.25 10.81
C ARG A 213 8.80 -5.83 11.41
N PRO A 214 9.59 -5.50 12.45
CA PRO A 214 9.60 -4.15 13.02
C PRO A 214 10.23 -3.15 12.04
N MET A 215 9.68 -1.94 12.02
CA MET A 215 10.16 -0.77 11.27
C MET A 215 10.88 0.15 12.25
N HIS A 216 12.10 0.59 11.90
CA HIS A 216 12.83 1.55 12.72
C HIS A 216 12.10 2.90 12.72
N PRO A 217 11.92 3.58 13.86
CA PRO A 217 11.19 4.85 13.92
C PRO A 217 11.77 5.94 13.01
N ASP A 218 13.10 6.08 12.98
CA ASP A 218 13.76 7.10 12.15
C ASP A 218 13.59 6.90 10.66
N TRP A 219 13.31 5.69 10.17
CA TRP A 219 13.04 5.49 8.75
C TRP A 219 11.77 6.25 8.32
N ALA A 220 10.70 6.15 9.13
CA ALA A 220 9.47 6.87 8.87
C ALA A 220 9.63 8.39 9.04
N ARG A 221 10.40 8.83 10.05
CA ARG A 221 10.71 10.25 10.27
C ARG A 221 11.52 10.84 9.11
N ASN A 222 12.58 10.15 8.71
CA ASN A 222 13.43 10.57 7.59
C ASN A 222 12.63 10.68 6.29
N LEU A 223 11.78 9.69 5.99
CA LEU A 223 10.89 9.75 4.82
C LEU A 223 9.91 10.93 4.90
N ARG A 224 9.27 11.15 6.05
CA ARG A 224 8.37 12.30 6.27
C ARG A 224 9.09 13.62 6.03
N ASP A 225 10.27 13.80 6.62
CA ASP A 225 10.99 15.07 6.58
C ASP A 225 11.48 15.39 5.16
N GLN A 226 11.90 14.36 4.40
CA GLN A 226 12.22 14.51 2.98
C GLN A 226 10.98 14.83 2.13
N CYS A 227 9.81 14.25 2.43
CA CYS A 227 8.55 14.62 1.77
C CYS A 227 8.20 16.08 2.04
N ALA A 228 8.30 16.53 3.30
CA ALA A 228 8.04 17.92 3.69
C ALA A 228 9.00 18.89 2.98
N ALA A 229 10.29 18.56 2.90
CA ALA A 229 11.29 19.36 2.18
C ALA A 229 11.01 19.46 0.67
N ALA A 230 10.46 18.41 0.07
CA ALA A 230 10.08 18.37 -1.34
C ALA A 230 8.67 18.94 -1.63
N GLY A 231 7.89 19.31 -0.60
CA GLY A 231 6.50 19.73 -0.76
C GLY A 231 5.57 18.59 -1.21
N VAL A 232 5.93 17.34 -0.90
CA VAL A 232 5.16 16.15 -1.25
C VAL A 232 4.27 15.76 -0.06
N PRO A 233 2.95 15.61 -0.25
CA PRO A 233 2.04 15.15 0.80
C PRO A 233 2.49 13.81 1.38
N PHE A 234 2.50 13.72 2.70
CA PHE A 234 2.88 12.50 3.42
C PHE A 234 1.73 11.97 4.28
N LEU A 235 1.40 10.68 4.07
CA LEU A 235 0.44 9.95 4.90
C LEU A 235 1.15 8.85 5.69
N PHE A 236 1.12 8.96 7.02
CA PHE A 236 1.54 7.89 7.91
C PHE A 236 0.34 7.05 8.31
N LYS A 237 0.22 5.86 7.73
CA LYS A 237 -0.97 5.05 7.91
C LYS A 237 -1.01 4.35 9.26
N GLN A 238 0.10 3.71 9.66
CA GLN A 238 0.25 3.03 10.96
C GLN A 238 1.64 2.39 11.14
N TRP A 239 1.97 2.03 12.37
CA TRP A 239 3.18 1.29 12.71
C TRP A 239 3.14 -0.23 12.42
N GLY A 240 1.96 -0.83 12.23
CA GLY A 240 1.83 -2.28 12.08
C GLY A 240 1.79 -3.01 13.43
N GLU A 241 2.39 -4.20 13.59
CA GLU A 241 2.34 -4.93 14.88
C GLU A 241 3.31 -4.42 15.95
N TRP A 242 4.27 -3.58 15.56
CA TRP A 242 5.31 -3.03 16.42
C TRP A 242 5.08 -1.54 16.59
N ALA A 243 5.53 -0.92 17.68
CA ALA A 243 5.47 0.52 17.85
C ALA A 243 6.59 1.02 18.77
N PRO A 244 7.06 2.27 18.60
CA PRO A 244 7.97 2.89 19.56
C PRO A 244 7.27 3.10 20.91
N GLY A 245 8.07 3.32 21.96
CA GLY A 245 7.57 3.50 23.33
C GLY A 245 6.49 4.58 23.46
N GLU A 246 6.59 5.67 22.68
CA GLU A 246 5.59 6.75 22.67
C GLU A 246 4.17 6.27 22.32
N ASN A 247 4.03 5.18 21.56
CA ASN A 247 2.76 4.58 21.14
C ASN A 247 2.26 3.47 22.09
N CYS A 248 3.07 3.05 23.08
CA CYS A 248 2.73 1.93 23.96
C CYS A 248 1.72 2.27 25.06
N GLY A 249 1.42 3.55 25.29
CA GLY A 249 0.37 3.97 26.23
C GLY A 249 0.70 3.74 27.71
N GLY A 250 1.99 3.69 28.06
CA GLY A 250 2.49 3.54 29.42
C GLY A 250 3.21 2.22 29.68
N ARG A 251 3.32 1.82 30.97
CA ARG A 251 4.06 0.63 31.38
C ARG A 251 3.41 -0.65 30.82
N PRO A 252 4.16 -1.57 30.20
CA PRO A 252 3.68 -2.87 29.76
C PRO A 252 3.03 -3.63 30.91
N THR A 253 1.84 -4.18 30.65
CA THR A 253 1.10 -5.01 31.63
C THR A 253 1.40 -6.51 31.49
N ARG A 254 2.18 -6.89 30.47
CA ARG A 254 2.61 -8.26 30.17
C ARG A 254 4.01 -8.25 29.56
N THR A 255 4.63 -9.43 29.46
CA THR A 255 5.89 -9.59 28.74
C THR A 255 5.68 -9.33 27.26
N GLU A 256 6.44 -8.41 26.69
CA GLU A 256 6.40 -8.07 25.28
C GLU A 256 7.69 -8.49 24.58
N ARG A 257 7.59 -8.79 23.28
CA ARG A 257 8.77 -8.94 22.44
C ARG A 257 9.25 -7.55 22.03
N VAL A 258 10.56 -7.35 22.11
CA VAL A 258 11.22 -6.08 21.84
C VAL A 258 12.20 -6.26 20.68
N ALA A 259 12.34 -5.22 19.86
CA ALA A 259 13.36 -5.12 18.83
C ALA A 259 14.15 -3.84 19.01
N ASP A 260 15.47 -3.96 19.00
CA ASP A 260 16.42 -2.88 19.20
C ASP A 260 17.41 -2.83 18.05
N TRP A 261 17.95 -1.66 17.75
CA TRP A 261 18.99 -1.47 16.75
C TRP A 261 20.25 -0.91 17.41
N PHE A 262 21.38 -1.56 17.17
CA PHE A 262 22.68 -1.09 17.60
C PHE A 262 23.65 -1.17 16.42
N SER A 263 24.24 -0.04 16.02
CA SER A 263 25.11 0.03 14.83
C SER A 263 24.46 -0.58 13.58
N ASP A 264 23.20 -0.22 13.32
CA ASP A 264 22.34 -0.75 12.23
C ASP A 264 21.99 -2.25 12.29
N GLU A 265 22.50 -2.99 13.28
CA GLU A 265 22.14 -4.38 13.51
C GLU A 265 20.90 -4.48 14.40
N ARG A 266 19.87 -5.15 13.88
CA ARG A 266 18.65 -5.42 14.63
C ARG A 266 18.79 -6.65 15.51
N SER A 267 18.52 -6.50 16.80
CA SER A 267 18.41 -7.60 17.76
C SER A 267 16.98 -7.76 18.29
N PHE A 268 16.69 -8.91 18.88
CA PHE A 268 15.40 -9.18 19.52
C PHE A 268 15.60 -9.64 20.95
N SER A 269 14.78 -9.12 21.85
CA SER A 269 14.75 -9.46 23.26
C SER A 269 13.30 -9.59 23.75
N THR A 270 13.13 -9.87 25.03
CA THR A 270 11.83 -9.83 25.72
C THR A 270 11.93 -8.90 26.90
N MET A 271 10.89 -8.11 27.14
CA MET A 271 10.83 -7.21 28.29
C MET A 271 9.62 -7.54 29.14
N THR A 272 9.87 -7.84 30.42
CA THR A 272 8.84 -8.05 31.43
C THR A 272 8.37 -6.72 32.04
N PRO A 273 7.16 -6.65 32.62
CA PRO A 273 6.69 -5.47 33.33
C PRO A 273 7.64 -5.01 34.45
N SER A 274 8.36 -5.93 35.11
CA SER A 274 9.29 -5.65 36.20
C SER A 274 10.63 -5.07 35.75
N GLU A 275 11.12 -5.46 34.57
CA GLU A 275 12.36 -4.93 33.98
C GLU A 275 12.19 -3.51 33.43
N HIS A 276 10.95 -3.02 33.45
CA HIS A 276 10.55 -1.78 32.86
C HIS A 276 10.52 -0.66 33.92
N ASP A 277 11.63 0.05 34.12
CA ASP A 277 11.76 1.15 35.11
C ASP A 277 11.19 2.50 34.62
N GLY A 278 10.47 2.47 33.49
CA GLY A 278 9.91 3.64 32.81
C GLY A 278 10.31 3.58 31.35
N LEU A 279 9.36 3.77 30.43
CA LEU A 279 9.72 4.08 29.05
C LEU A 279 10.36 5.47 29.17
N SER A 280 11.67 5.60 29.07
CA SER A 280 12.18 6.88 28.63
C SER A 280 11.55 7.08 27.26
N TYR A 281 10.85 8.20 27.10
CA TYR A 281 10.33 8.69 25.83
C TYR A 281 11.46 9.07 24.85
N ASP A 282 12.67 8.56 25.08
CA ASP A 282 13.92 9.05 24.52
C ASP A 282 14.36 8.14 23.38
N ASP A 283 14.66 8.79 22.25
CA ASP A 283 15.60 8.60 21.13
C ASP A 283 16.22 7.22 20.79
N GLU A 284 16.05 6.18 21.60
CA GLU A 284 16.53 4.84 21.28
C GLU A 284 15.55 4.14 20.32
N PRO A 285 16.06 3.40 19.32
CA PRO A 285 15.26 2.84 18.23
C PRO A 285 14.38 1.65 18.65
N THR A 286 14.18 1.45 19.95
CA THR A 286 13.44 0.34 20.54
C THR A 286 11.98 0.35 20.14
N VAL A 287 11.49 -0.79 19.65
CA VAL A 287 10.07 -1.00 19.35
C VAL A 287 9.52 -2.25 20.00
N TYR A 288 8.25 -2.17 20.40
CA TYR A 288 7.55 -3.18 21.18
C TYR A 288 6.45 -3.82 20.36
N ARG A 289 6.32 -5.14 20.45
CA ARG A 289 5.28 -5.90 19.74
C ARG A 289 3.92 -5.86 20.45
N ILE A 290 3.31 -4.68 20.49
CA ILE A 290 2.04 -4.44 21.20
C ILE A 290 0.79 -4.77 20.36
N GLY A 291 0.98 -5.07 19.08
CA GLY A 291 -0.06 -5.48 18.16
C GLY A 291 -0.75 -4.31 17.45
N LYS A 292 -1.26 -4.59 16.24
CA LYS A 292 -1.75 -3.57 15.30
C LYS A 292 -2.68 -2.51 15.89
N ARG A 293 -3.66 -2.95 16.69
CA ARG A 293 -4.66 -2.04 17.25
C ARG A 293 -4.05 -1.06 18.26
N ALA A 294 -3.08 -1.51 19.05
CA ALA A 294 -2.45 -0.68 20.08
C ALA A 294 -1.38 0.24 19.47
N ALA A 295 -0.62 -0.26 18.50
CA ALA A 295 0.44 0.48 17.81
C ALA A 295 -0.03 1.81 17.19
N GLY A 296 -1.22 1.80 16.58
CA GLY A 296 -1.86 3.01 16.10
C GLY A 296 -1.10 3.72 14.96
N ARG A 297 -1.38 5.01 14.81
CA ARG A 297 -0.97 5.84 13.66
C ARG A 297 -0.38 7.21 14.03
N HIS A 298 -0.02 7.40 15.29
CA HIS A 298 0.69 8.60 15.70
C HIS A 298 2.17 8.40 15.41
N LEU A 299 2.78 9.37 14.72
CA LEU A 299 4.22 9.46 14.50
C LEU A 299 4.66 10.81 15.08
N ASP A 300 5.49 10.79 16.11
CA ASP A 300 5.88 11.97 16.91
C ASP A 300 4.65 12.71 17.46
N GLY A 301 3.79 11.97 18.16
CA GLY A 301 2.63 12.51 18.88
C GLY A 301 1.44 13.04 18.04
N ARG A 302 1.50 13.00 16.71
CA ARG A 302 0.41 13.46 15.82
C ARG A 302 0.12 12.49 14.67
N THR A 303 -1.05 12.65 14.04
CA THR A 303 -1.35 11.95 12.79
C THR A 303 -0.80 12.75 11.60
N HIS A 304 -0.45 12.03 10.53
CA HIS A 304 -0.02 12.61 9.26
C HIS A 304 -0.97 12.04 8.20
N ASP A 305 -1.99 12.82 7.83
CA ASP A 305 -3.12 12.38 6.99
C ASP A 305 -3.18 13.20 5.69
N GLU A 306 -2.03 13.63 5.17
CA GLU A 306 -1.97 14.52 4.02
C GLU A 306 -2.35 13.78 2.72
N PHE A 307 -3.09 14.47 1.86
CA PHE A 307 -3.47 13.99 0.54
C PHE A 307 -3.08 15.03 -0.52
N PRO A 308 -2.76 14.60 -1.75
CA PRO A 308 -2.61 15.52 -2.86
C PRO A 308 -3.86 16.34 -3.08
N GLU A 309 -3.68 17.63 -3.34
CA GLU A 309 -4.76 18.49 -3.77
C GLU A 309 -5.33 17.99 -5.11
N HIS A 310 -6.64 18.18 -5.30
CA HIS A 310 -7.30 17.85 -6.55
C HIS A 310 -6.82 18.83 -7.65
N ARG A 311 -5.74 18.49 -8.35
CA ARG A 311 -5.18 19.31 -9.45
C ARG A 311 -6.05 19.35 -10.70
#